data_AF-A0A9D4BYD8-F1
#
_entry.id   AF-A0A9D4BYD8-F1
#
_cell.length_a   1.000
_cell.length_b   1.000
_cell.length_c   1.000
_cell.angle_alpha   90.00
_cell.angle_beta   90.00
_cell.angle_gamma   90.00
#
_symmetry.space_group_name_H-M   'P 1'
#
loop_
_entity.id
_entity.type
_entity.pdbx_description
1 polymer ?
#
loop_
_entity_poly.entity_id
_entity_poly.type
_entity_poly.pdbx_seq_one_letter_code
_entity_poly.pdbx_strand_id
1 'polypeptide(L)'
;MEGNKDTKPLRVYYEKRWPESVSQIVQKYCLMKYKAFRQPTKEEIDEHRIIITTLRSSKLVSRLASKGIFTHIMLDEAAQVLETELLIPLSLAGPGTKVVLAGDPMQIGPEVYSKLGRKENFNVSMLERLDLTYAFNTQYKVKLCQNYRTTSAIIDFMSELFYDCQLEATENPPPHPDVHALAFYVARGEDASLEIMNDGYYNVAEVKEIVERVEELKRTWPERHWGRYDQSKICVIAPYRAQILYLRSELKERGFSKVNVERVNNVQGKYMYASYRENVWDYSGVSDVSLLSGYPSLI
;
A
#
# COMPACT_ATOMS: atom_id res chain seq x y z
N MET A 1 -15.84 -27.07 -3.47
CA MET A 1 -15.14 -27.29 -4.76
C MET A 1 -13.69 -27.58 -4.42
N GLU A 2 -13.22 -28.80 -4.64
CA GLU A 2 -11.79 -29.09 -4.58
C GLU A 2 -11.12 -28.34 -5.74
N GLY A 3 -10.23 -27.40 -5.42
CA GLY A 3 -9.53 -26.59 -6.43
C GLY A 3 -8.64 -27.46 -7.31
N ASN A 4 -8.43 -27.04 -8.56
CA ASN A 4 -7.52 -27.73 -9.48
C ASN A 4 -6.11 -27.78 -8.85
N LYS A 5 -5.64 -28.99 -8.54
CA LYS A 5 -4.33 -29.24 -7.90
C LYS A 5 -3.18 -28.67 -8.73
N ASP A 6 -3.31 -28.62 -10.05
CA ASP A 6 -2.29 -28.10 -10.97
C ASP A 6 -2.13 -26.57 -10.87
N THR A 7 -3.09 -25.88 -10.25
CA THR A 7 -3.08 -24.40 -10.11
C THR A 7 -2.68 -23.93 -8.73
N LYS A 8 -2.27 -24.85 -7.82
CA LYS A 8 -1.83 -24.47 -6.50
C LYS A 8 -0.53 -23.64 -6.61
N PRO A 9 -0.51 -22.38 -6.17
CA PRO A 9 0.71 -21.57 -6.26
C PRO A 9 1.73 -22.01 -5.20
N LEU A 10 3.01 -21.89 -5.56
CA LEU A 10 4.13 -21.95 -4.62
C LEU A 10 4.53 -20.54 -4.23
N ARG A 11 4.45 -20.22 -2.94
CA ARG A 11 4.92 -18.94 -2.40
C ARG A 11 6.27 -19.10 -1.72
N VAL A 12 7.27 -18.38 -2.23
CA VAL A 12 8.65 -18.41 -1.74
C VAL A 12 8.90 -17.24 -0.79
N TYR A 13 9.19 -17.54 0.47
CA TYR A 13 9.60 -16.56 1.47
C TYR A 13 11.08 -16.69 1.82
N TYR A 14 11.64 -15.60 2.33
CA TYR A 14 12.95 -15.63 2.98
C TYR A 14 12.90 -16.47 4.27
N GLU A 15 13.89 -17.33 4.49
CA GLU A 15 13.89 -18.33 5.58
C GLU A 15 13.79 -17.70 6.98
N LYS A 16 14.36 -16.51 7.17
CA LYS A 16 14.30 -15.80 8.45
C LYS A 16 13.05 -14.94 8.63
N ARG A 17 12.08 -15.01 7.70
CA ARG A 17 10.78 -14.33 7.89
C ARG A 17 10.02 -15.06 8.98
N TRP A 18 9.44 -14.29 9.90
CA TRP A 18 8.72 -14.80 11.05
C TRP A 18 7.36 -15.33 10.59
N PRO A 19 7.08 -16.64 10.69
CA PRO A 19 5.85 -17.22 10.14
C PRO A 19 4.57 -16.65 10.77
N GLU A 20 4.64 -16.22 12.03
CA GLU A 20 3.54 -15.59 12.77
C GLU A 20 3.10 -14.26 12.13
N SER A 21 3.99 -13.59 11.38
CA SER A 21 3.68 -12.37 10.63
C SER A 21 2.94 -12.63 9.31
N VAL A 22 2.71 -13.90 8.96
CA VAL A 22 2.10 -14.34 7.70
C VAL A 22 0.80 -15.06 8.02
N SER A 23 -0.28 -14.73 7.30
CA SER A 23 -1.59 -15.33 7.57
C SER A 23 -1.59 -16.85 7.37
N GLN A 24 -2.39 -17.56 8.17
CA GLN A 24 -2.51 -19.02 8.06
C GLN A 24 -2.97 -19.49 6.68
N ILE A 25 -3.75 -18.67 5.96
CA ILE A 25 -4.14 -18.94 4.58
C ILE A 25 -2.92 -18.93 3.66
N VAL A 26 -2.08 -17.90 3.77
CA VAL A 26 -0.87 -17.78 2.94
C VAL A 26 0.13 -18.88 3.25
N GLN A 27 0.29 -19.25 4.53
CA GLN A 27 1.20 -20.33 4.93
C GLN A 27 0.90 -21.68 4.25
N LYS A 28 -0.35 -21.95 3.82
CA LYS A 28 -0.73 -23.19 3.09
C LYS A 28 -0.06 -23.33 1.71
N TYR A 29 0.48 -22.23 1.19
CA TYR A 29 1.17 -22.15 -0.11
C TYR A 29 2.68 -21.98 0.04
N CYS A 30 3.19 -21.94 1.27
CA CYS A 30 4.61 -21.79 1.56
C CYS A 30 5.25 -23.14 1.87
N LEU A 31 6.55 -23.25 1.60
CA LEU A 31 7.34 -24.40 2.05
C LEU A 31 7.83 -24.16 3.47
N MET A 32 7.46 -25.06 4.38
CA MET A 32 7.81 -24.97 5.80
C MET A 32 8.51 -26.23 6.28
N LYS A 33 9.46 -26.07 7.21
CA LYS A 33 10.13 -27.14 7.95
C LYS A 33 10.31 -26.69 9.40
N TYR A 34 9.92 -27.52 10.38
CA TYR A 34 10.00 -27.20 11.81
C TYR A 34 9.44 -25.83 12.20
N LYS A 35 8.25 -25.47 11.67
CA LYS A 35 7.61 -24.16 11.86
C LYS A 35 8.44 -22.95 11.37
N ALA A 36 9.37 -23.14 10.45
CA ALA A 36 10.09 -22.06 9.76
C ALA A 36 9.92 -22.20 8.24
N PHE A 37 10.05 -21.09 7.50
CA PHE A 37 10.11 -21.15 6.04
C PHE A 37 11.41 -21.81 5.59
N ARG A 38 11.34 -22.58 4.50
CA ARG A 38 12.51 -23.15 3.83
C ARG A 38 12.56 -22.74 2.37
N GLN A 39 13.75 -22.78 1.80
CA GLN A 39 13.95 -22.60 0.36
C GLN A 39 13.36 -23.78 -0.44
N PRO A 40 12.79 -23.52 -1.64
CA PRO A 40 12.43 -24.57 -2.59
C PRO A 40 13.65 -25.27 -3.19
N THR A 41 13.46 -26.51 -3.63
CA THR A 41 14.39 -27.18 -4.55
C THR A 41 14.07 -26.82 -6.02
N LYS A 42 14.92 -27.26 -6.96
CA LYS A 42 14.66 -27.08 -8.38
C LYS A 42 13.43 -27.84 -8.84
N GLU A 43 13.28 -29.09 -8.37
CA GLU A 43 12.14 -29.96 -8.70
C GLU A 43 10.84 -29.31 -8.24
N GLU A 44 10.82 -28.76 -7.02
CA GLU A 44 9.65 -28.04 -6.51
C GLU A 44 9.33 -26.77 -7.32
N ILE A 45 10.32 -26.09 -7.89
CA ILE A 45 10.08 -24.97 -8.81
C ILE A 45 9.50 -25.46 -10.13
N ASP A 46 10.10 -26.50 -10.71
CA ASP A 46 9.73 -27.03 -12.03
C ASP A 46 8.33 -27.69 -12.01
N GLU A 47 7.90 -28.24 -10.86
CA GLU A 47 6.56 -28.82 -10.66
C GLU A 47 5.43 -27.79 -10.54
N HIS A 48 5.73 -26.53 -10.19
CA HIS A 48 4.71 -25.52 -9.93
C HIS A 48 4.50 -24.57 -11.11
N ARG A 49 3.24 -24.45 -11.55
CA ARG A 49 2.86 -23.55 -12.66
C ARG A 49 2.86 -22.08 -12.28
N ILE A 50 2.68 -21.77 -11.00
CA ILE A 50 2.61 -20.40 -10.47
C ILE A 50 3.55 -20.29 -9.28
N ILE A 51 4.50 -19.37 -9.38
CA ILE A 51 5.46 -19.06 -8.31
C ILE A 51 5.28 -17.61 -7.90
N ILE A 52 4.99 -17.40 -6.62
CA ILE A 52 4.79 -16.09 -6.00
C ILE A 52 6.00 -15.79 -5.12
N THR A 53 6.64 -14.66 -5.32
CA THR A 53 7.85 -14.28 -4.60
C THR A 53 7.96 -12.77 -4.50
N THR A 54 8.73 -12.27 -3.54
CA THR A 54 9.15 -10.87 -3.56
C THR A 54 10.28 -10.67 -4.57
N LEU A 55 10.55 -9.45 -4.99
CA LEU A 55 11.64 -9.15 -5.92
C LEU A 55 12.99 -9.69 -5.45
N ARG A 56 13.34 -9.49 -4.17
CA ARG A 56 14.59 -10.04 -3.61
C ARG A 56 14.57 -11.55 -3.54
N SER A 57 13.46 -12.15 -3.12
CA SER A 57 13.33 -13.61 -3.05
C SER A 57 13.33 -14.26 -4.44
N SER A 58 12.98 -13.52 -5.51
CA SER A 58 13.08 -14.02 -6.89
C SER A 58 14.52 -14.38 -7.30
N LYS A 59 15.54 -13.79 -6.64
CA LYS A 59 16.95 -14.18 -6.82
C LYS A 59 17.20 -15.66 -6.56
N LEU A 60 16.46 -16.26 -5.63
CA LEU A 60 16.56 -17.68 -5.37
C LEU A 60 15.97 -18.49 -6.53
N VAL A 61 14.81 -18.08 -7.02
CA VAL A 61 14.15 -18.70 -8.17
C VAL A 61 15.06 -18.60 -9.41
N SER A 62 15.70 -17.46 -9.65
CA SER A 62 16.62 -17.27 -10.79
C SER A 62 17.91 -18.08 -10.71
N ARG A 63 18.29 -18.58 -9.53
CA ARG A 63 19.42 -19.50 -9.37
C ARG A 63 19.06 -20.95 -9.64
N LEU A 64 17.82 -21.33 -9.38
CA LEU A 64 17.35 -22.72 -9.46
C LEU A 64 16.67 -23.01 -10.81
N ALA A 65 15.88 -22.07 -11.29
CA ALA A 65 15.08 -22.19 -12.50
C ALA A 65 15.88 -21.86 -13.76
N SER A 66 15.55 -22.51 -14.86
CA SER A 66 16.15 -22.20 -16.17
C SER A 66 15.57 -20.91 -16.75
N LYS A 67 16.40 -20.12 -17.44
CA LYS A 67 15.92 -18.91 -18.15
C LYS A 67 14.87 -19.30 -19.21
N GLY A 68 13.79 -18.55 -19.26
CA GLY A 68 12.67 -18.79 -20.19
C GLY A 68 11.69 -19.88 -19.78
N ILE A 69 11.83 -20.46 -18.59
CA ILE A 69 10.86 -21.45 -18.06
C ILE A 69 9.46 -20.84 -17.87
N PHE A 70 9.41 -19.56 -17.47
CA PHE A 70 8.15 -18.85 -17.27
C PHE A 70 7.68 -18.25 -18.60
N THR A 71 6.48 -18.66 -19.01
CA THR A 71 5.79 -18.04 -20.15
C THR A 71 5.39 -16.59 -19.85
N HIS A 72 5.12 -16.28 -18.59
CA HIS A 72 4.72 -14.96 -18.13
C HIS A 72 5.46 -14.58 -16.84
N ILE A 73 5.87 -13.32 -16.75
CA ILE A 73 6.37 -12.70 -15.51
C ILE A 73 5.49 -11.48 -15.24
N MET A 74 4.80 -11.49 -14.11
CA MET A 74 3.91 -10.41 -13.70
C MET A 74 4.51 -9.73 -12.46
N LEU A 75 4.65 -8.41 -12.54
CA LEU A 75 5.26 -7.57 -11.52
C LEU A 75 4.21 -6.57 -11.06
N ASP A 76 3.68 -6.80 -9.87
CA ASP A 76 2.72 -5.91 -9.23
C ASP A 76 3.46 -4.82 -8.43
N GLU A 77 2.85 -3.65 -8.31
CA GLU A 77 3.45 -2.45 -7.67
C GLU A 77 4.82 -2.04 -8.26
N ALA A 78 4.99 -2.22 -9.58
CA ALA A 78 6.24 -1.95 -10.29
C ALA A 78 6.66 -0.47 -10.24
N ALA A 79 5.73 0.45 -9.96
CA ALA A 79 6.02 1.87 -9.74
C ALA A 79 6.86 2.12 -8.48
N GLN A 80 6.73 1.29 -7.45
CA GLN A 80 7.38 1.50 -6.14
C GLN A 80 8.84 1.03 -6.10
N VAL A 81 9.34 0.46 -7.20
CA VAL A 81 10.55 -0.37 -7.21
C VAL A 81 11.61 0.26 -8.10
N LEU A 82 12.86 0.24 -7.63
CA LEU A 82 14.00 0.67 -8.43
C LEU A 82 14.13 -0.19 -9.68
N GLU A 83 14.46 0.42 -10.81
CA GLU A 83 14.67 -0.30 -12.07
C GLU A 83 15.66 -1.47 -11.90
N THR A 84 16.71 -1.28 -11.11
CA THR A 84 17.73 -2.29 -10.83
C THR A 84 17.23 -3.48 -10.00
N GLU A 85 16.25 -3.29 -9.12
CA GLU A 85 15.63 -4.37 -8.36
C GLU A 85 14.70 -5.21 -9.25
N LEU A 86 14.05 -4.57 -10.22
CA LEU A 86 13.15 -5.21 -11.17
C LEU A 86 13.93 -6.10 -12.18
N LEU A 87 15.23 -5.85 -12.40
CA LEU A 87 16.09 -6.71 -13.21
C LEU A 87 16.27 -8.13 -12.62
N ILE A 88 16.11 -8.31 -11.31
CA ILE A 88 16.28 -9.62 -10.66
C ILE A 88 15.28 -10.65 -11.19
N PRO A 89 13.95 -10.42 -11.13
CA PRO A 89 13.00 -11.36 -11.74
C PRO A 89 13.07 -11.37 -13.26
N LEU A 90 13.42 -10.25 -13.92
CA LEU A 90 13.56 -10.24 -15.38
C LEU A 90 14.71 -11.09 -15.90
N SER A 91 15.70 -11.43 -15.06
CA SER A 91 16.77 -12.35 -15.46
C SER A 91 16.23 -13.76 -15.80
N LEU A 92 15.03 -14.10 -15.34
CA LEU A 92 14.32 -15.34 -15.68
C LEU A 92 13.66 -15.30 -17.07
N ALA A 93 13.48 -14.12 -17.67
CA ALA A 93 12.79 -13.98 -18.94
C ALA A 93 13.61 -14.56 -20.11
N GLY A 94 12.99 -15.38 -20.96
CA GLY A 94 13.54 -15.85 -22.23
C GLY A 94 12.94 -15.13 -23.43
N PRO A 95 13.34 -15.46 -24.67
CA PRO A 95 12.85 -14.79 -25.89
C PRO A 95 11.32 -14.85 -26.08
N GLY A 96 10.65 -15.86 -25.53
CA GLY A 96 9.20 -16.01 -25.60
C GLY A 96 8.44 -15.58 -24.33
N THR A 97 9.14 -15.08 -23.30
CA THR A 97 8.49 -14.69 -22.04
C THR A 97 7.77 -13.36 -22.19
N LYS A 98 6.48 -13.34 -21.83
CA LYS A 98 5.69 -12.10 -21.76
C LYS A 98 5.86 -11.46 -20.39
N VAL A 99 6.13 -10.16 -20.36
CA VAL A 99 6.32 -9.42 -19.10
C VAL A 99 5.16 -8.43 -18.95
N VAL A 100 4.54 -8.43 -17.77
CA VAL A 100 3.49 -7.47 -17.39
C VAL A 100 3.98 -6.70 -16.18
N LEU A 101 4.04 -5.38 -16.32
CA LEU A 101 4.31 -4.46 -15.21
C LEU A 101 2.98 -3.78 -14.86
N ALA A 102 2.54 -3.95 -13.63
CA ALA A 102 1.35 -3.32 -13.08
C ALA A 102 1.75 -2.42 -11.92
N GLY A 103 1.05 -1.30 -11.77
CA GLY A 103 1.31 -0.28 -10.76
C GLY A 103 0.87 1.09 -11.26
N ASP A 104 1.09 2.10 -10.43
CA ASP A 104 0.67 3.47 -10.71
C ASP A 104 1.84 4.44 -10.50
N PRO A 105 2.41 5.03 -11.58
CA PRO A 105 3.47 6.03 -11.48
C PRO A 105 3.10 7.29 -10.71
N MET A 106 1.80 7.61 -10.54
CA MET A 106 1.34 8.78 -9.79
C MET A 106 1.31 8.55 -8.26
N GLN A 107 1.61 7.33 -7.81
CA GLN A 107 1.64 6.98 -6.38
C GLN A 107 3.05 6.99 -5.79
N ILE A 108 3.27 6.18 -4.76
CA ILE A 108 4.55 6.08 -4.08
C ILE A 108 5.58 5.51 -5.06
N GLY A 109 6.62 6.30 -5.33
CA GLY A 109 7.77 5.85 -6.10
C GLY A 109 8.85 5.18 -5.25
N PRO A 110 9.95 4.73 -5.87
CA PRO A 110 11.10 4.14 -5.20
C PRO A 110 11.80 5.14 -4.26
N GLU A 111 12.13 4.69 -3.05
CA GLU A 111 12.84 5.52 -2.08
C GLU A 111 14.37 5.53 -2.35
N VAL A 112 14.92 6.70 -2.66
CA VAL A 112 16.36 6.89 -2.88
C VAL A 112 16.88 7.93 -1.91
N TYR A 113 17.74 7.54 -0.97
CA TYR A 113 18.31 8.46 0.03
C TYR A 113 19.38 9.41 -0.53
N SER A 114 20.15 8.95 -1.53
CA SER A 114 21.22 9.74 -2.14
C SER A 114 20.66 10.93 -2.92
N LYS A 115 21.05 12.15 -2.52
CA LYS A 115 20.71 13.38 -3.26
C LYS A 115 21.23 13.33 -4.69
N LEU A 116 22.45 12.82 -4.90
CA LEU A 116 23.01 12.63 -6.23
C LEU A 116 22.18 11.62 -7.02
N GLY A 117 21.80 10.49 -6.41
CA GLY A 117 20.95 9.49 -7.05
C GLY A 117 19.63 10.09 -7.54
N ARG A 118 18.94 10.89 -6.72
CA ARG A 118 17.71 11.57 -7.14
C ARG A 118 17.94 12.58 -8.25
N LYS A 119 19.04 13.34 -8.19
CA LYS A 119 19.41 14.30 -9.26
C LYS A 119 19.62 13.60 -10.61
N GLU A 120 20.18 12.39 -10.58
CA GLU A 120 20.41 11.55 -11.76
C GLU A 120 19.22 10.60 -12.06
N ASN A 121 18.01 10.91 -11.56
CA ASN A 121 16.78 10.17 -11.80
C ASN A 121 16.80 8.69 -11.40
N PHE A 122 17.64 8.31 -10.43
CA PHE A 122 17.68 6.93 -9.93
C PHE A 122 16.38 6.50 -9.23
N ASN A 123 15.54 7.46 -8.83
CA ASN A 123 14.21 7.21 -8.26
C ASN A 123 13.11 7.08 -9.32
N VAL A 124 13.42 7.09 -10.62
CA VAL A 124 12.43 6.81 -11.67
C VAL A 124 12.29 5.29 -11.81
N SER A 125 11.06 4.78 -11.68
CA SER A 125 10.80 3.34 -11.81
C SER A 125 10.86 2.89 -13.27
N MET A 126 11.04 1.58 -13.50
CA MET A 126 10.97 1.05 -14.87
C MET A 126 9.58 1.27 -15.48
N LEU A 127 8.51 1.15 -14.68
CA LEU A 127 7.14 1.36 -15.14
C LEU A 127 6.95 2.80 -15.61
N GLU A 128 7.34 3.78 -14.78
CA GLU A 128 7.25 5.21 -15.10
C GLU A 128 8.04 5.55 -16.37
N ARG A 129 9.28 5.04 -16.49
CA ARG A 129 10.09 5.27 -17.69
C ARG A 129 9.42 4.71 -18.94
N LEU A 130 8.86 3.51 -18.88
CA LEU A 130 8.16 2.91 -20.02
C LEU A 130 6.85 3.64 -20.33
N ASP A 131 6.14 4.14 -19.31
CA ASP A 131 4.94 4.93 -19.44
C ASP A 131 5.18 6.22 -20.26
N LEU A 132 6.32 6.87 -20.03
CA LEU A 132 6.79 8.06 -20.75
C LEU A 132 7.36 7.73 -22.15
N THR A 133 7.87 6.52 -22.34
CA THR A 133 8.48 6.09 -23.61
C THR A 133 7.44 5.70 -24.65
N TYR A 134 6.40 4.98 -24.24
CA TYR A 134 5.37 4.51 -25.17
C TYR A 134 4.25 5.54 -25.33
N ALA A 135 3.80 5.74 -26.57
CA ALA A 135 2.65 6.57 -26.86
C ALA A 135 1.37 6.03 -26.17
N PHE A 136 0.45 6.94 -25.88
CA PHE A 136 -0.79 6.64 -25.15
C PHE A 136 -1.65 5.54 -25.81
N ASN A 137 -1.61 5.43 -27.14
CA ASN A 137 -2.48 4.54 -27.91
C ASN A 137 -1.76 3.27 -28.41
N THR A 138 -0.85 2.71 -27.61
CA THR A 138 -0.20 1.43 -27.94
C THR A 138 -0.89 0.27 -27.22
N GLN A 139 -0.89 -0.91 -27.86
CA GLN A 139 -1.37 -2.15 -27.24
C GLN A 139 -0.58 -2.60 -25.99
N TYR A 140 0.54 -1.93 -25.69
CA TYR A 140 1.44 -2.24 -24.58
C TYR A 140 1.17 -1.40 -23.33
N LYS A 141 0.29 -0.39 -23.43
CA LYS A 141 -0.09 0.51 -22.35
C LYS A 141 -1.60 0.43 -22.14
N VAL A 142 -2.01 0.04 -20.94
CA VAL A 142 -3.42 -0.08 -20.56
C VAL A 142 -3.63 0.70 -19.28
N LYS A 143 -4.53 1.68 -19.30
CA LYS A 143 -5.00 2.39 -18.11
C LYS A 143 -6.32 1.79 -17.64
N LEU A 144 -6.42 1.53 -16.34
CA LEU A 144 -7.67 1.12 -15.70
C LEU A 144 -8.32 2.35 -15.08
N CYS A 145 -9.34 2.88 -15.75
CA CYS A 145 -9.98 4.15 -15.42
C CYS A 145 -11.19 4.03 -14.49
N GLN A 146 -11.60 2.81 -14.14
CA GLN A 146 -12.81 2.56 -13.37
C GLN A 146 -12.43 2.19 -11.93
N ASN A 147 -12.79 3.04 -10.97
CA ASN A 147 -12.52 2.86 -9.55
C ASN A 147 -13.75 2.32 -8.82
N TYR A 148 -13.57 1.19 -8.14
CA TYR A 148 -14.62 0.48 -7.39
C TYR A 148 -14.46 0.63 -5.88
N ARG A 149 -13.46 1.41 -5.44
CA ARG A 149 -13.08 1.42 -4.03
C ARG A 149 -13.75 2.54 -3.27
N THR A 150 -13.78 3.76 -3.80
CA THR A 150 -14.12 4.95 -3.00
C THR A 150 -15.26 5.78 -3.58
N THR A 151 -15.72 6.78 -2.83
CA THR A 151 -16.82 7.66 -3.25
C THR A 151 -16.39 8.61 -4.36
N SER A 152 -17.35 8.96 -5.22
CA SER A 152 -17.19 9.96 -6.31
C SER A 152 -16.46 11.22 -5.88
N ALA A 153 -16.81 11.83 -4.74
CA ALA A 153 -16.16 13.07 -4.31
C ALA A 153 -14.63 12.97 -4.10
N ILE A 154 -14.12 11.81 -3.66
CA ILE A 154 -12.67 11.59 -3.55
C ILE A 154 -12.08 11.30 -4.92
N ILE A 155 -12.75 10.50 -5.75
CA ILE A 155 -12.27 10.18 -7.10
C ILE A 155 -12.23 11.42 -7.98
N ASP A 156 -13.24 12.27 -7.97
CA ASP A 156 -13.32 13.47 -8.79
C ASP A 156 -12.13 14.39 -8.47
N PHE A 157 -11.87 14.63 -7.18
CA PHE A 157 -10.71 15.41 -6.73
C PHE A 157 -9.37 14.80 -7.17
N MET A 158 -9.18 13.49 -6.96
CA MET A 158 -7.94 12.80 -7.35
C MET A 158 -7.77 12.76 -8.87
N SER A 159 -8.87 12.57 -9.61
CA SER A 159 -8.87 12.48 -11.07
C SER A 159 -8.49 13.79 -11.71
N GLU A 160 -8.99 14.91 -11.19
CA GLU A 160 -8.63 16.25 -11.66
C GLU A 160 -7.15 16.53 -11.39
N LEU A 161 -6.65 16.18 -10.20
CA LEU A 161 -5.30 16.54 -9.77
C LEU A 161 -4.20 15.66 -10.39
N PHE A 162 -4.45 14.37 -10.60
CA PHE A 162 -3.39 13.40 -10.95
C PHE A 162 -3.64 12.60 -12.23
N TYR A 163 -4.89 12.55 -12.74
CA TYR A 163 -5.25 11.61 -13.80
C TYR A 163 -5.98 12.27 -14.99
N ASP A 164 -5.77 13.56 -15.24
CA ASP A 164 -6.34 14.29 -16.39
C ASP A 164 -7.86 14.09 -16.57
N CYS A 165 -8.61 14.01 -15.46
CA CYS A 165 -10.05 13.73 -15.45
C CYS A 165 -10.45 12.38 -16.09
N GLN A 166 -9.54 11.39 -16.15
CA GLN A 166 -9.78 10.07 -16.75
C GLN A 166 -10.23 9.00 -15.75
N LEU A 167 -10.16 9.24 -14.44
CA LEU A 167 -10.52 8.27 -13.41
C LEU A 167 -11.97 8.48 -12.96
N GLU A 168 -12.77 7.43 -13.04
CA GLU A 168 -14.21 7.47 -12.78
C GLU A 168 -14.59 6.55 -11.62
N ALA A 169 -15.51 7.00 -10.75
CA ALA A 169 -16.08 6.17 -9.69
C ALA A 169 -17.21 5.30 -10.25
N THR A 170 -17.06 3.99 -10.18
CA THR A 170 -18.04 3.01 -10.69
C THR A 170 -18.99 2.54 -9.59
N GLU A 171 -18.47 2.31 -8.38
CA GLU A 171 -19.27 2.02 -7.20
C GLU A 171 -19.21 3.25 -6.29
N ASN A 172 -20.35 3.90 -6.05
CA ASN A 172 -20.43 5.05 -5.15
C ASN A 172 -20.93 4.55 -3.79
N PRO A 173 -20.04 4.08 -2.89
CA PRO A 173 -20.46 3.67 -1.57
C PRO A 173 -21.20 4.84 -0.90
N PRO A 174 -22.29 4.57 -0.18
CA PRO A 174 -23.09 5.60 0.46
C PRO A 174 -22.21 6.46 1.38
N PRO A 175 -22.14 7.79 1.17
CA PRO A 175 -21.33 8.67 1.99
C PRO A 175 -21.89 8.76 3.41
N HIS A 176 -21.08 9.27 4.32
CA HIS A 176 -21.57 9.63 5.64
C HIS A 176 -22.60 10.78 5.49
N PRO A 177 -23.77 10.72 6.16
CA PRO A 177 -24.83 11.70 5.96
C PRO A 177 -24.45 13.11 6.45
N ASP A 178 -23.71 13.18 7.57
CA ASP A 178 -23.39 14.45 8.23
C ASP A 178 -21.94 14.93 8.03
N VAL A 179 -21.09 14.11 7.37
CA VAL A 179 -19.66 14.37 7.27
C VAL A 179 -19.26 14.24 5.81
N HIS A 180 -18.64 15.29 5.28
CA HIS A 180 -18.22 15.31 3.89
C HIS A 180 -17.11 14.28 3.63
N ALA A 181 -17.08 13.72 2.41
CA ALA A 181 -16.11 12.72 1.98
C ALA A 181 -14.64 13.18 2.14
N LEU A 182 -14.43 14.48 1.97
CA LEU A 182 -13.15 15.15 2.17
C LEU A 182 -13.37 16.32 3.13
N ALA A 183 -12.84 16.24 4.34
CA ALA A 183 -12.92 17.30 5.33
C ALA A 183 -11.53 17.60 5.88
N PHE A 184 -11.19 18.88 6.02
CA PHE A 184 -9.94 19.32 6.61
C PHE A 184 -10.23 19.95 7.96
N TYR A 185 -9.58 19.44 8.99
CA TYR A 185 -9.68 19.88 10.36
C TYR A 185 -8.36 20.53 10.77
N VAL A 186 -8.44 21.77 11.26
CA VAL A 186 -7.27 22.56 11.62
C VAL A 186 -6.94 22.29 13.09
N ALA A 187 -5.76 21.74 13.35
CA ALA A 187 -5.24 21.54 14.69
C ALA A 187 -4.10 22.52 14.94
N ARG A 188 -4.32 23.53 15.80
CA ARG A 188 -3.28 24.49 16.15
C ARG A 188 -2.44 23.94 17.29
N GLY A 189 -1.28 23.38 16.97
CA GLY A 189 -0.32 22.86 17.93
C GLY A 189 1.11 23.04 17.47
N GLU A 190 2.04 22.88 18.40
CA GLU A 190 3.48 22.88 18.12
C GLU A 190 3.99 21.43 18.10
N ASP A 191 4.90 21.16 17.16
CA ASP A 191 5.57 19.88 17.08
C ASP A 191 6.57 19.74 18.24
N ALA A 192 6.40 18.69 19.03
CA ALA A 192 7.34 18.30 20.06
C ALA A 192 8.29 17.23 19.52
N SER A 193 9.59 17.38 19.82
CA SER A 193 10.60 16.37 19.50
C SER A 193 10.87 15.45 20.69
N LEU A 194 10.81 14.14 20.48
CA LEU A 194 11.35 13.17 21.44
C LEU A 194 12.86 13.00 21.19
N GLU A 195 13.68 13.81 21.86
CA GLU A 195 15.15 13.72 21.79
C GLU A 195 15.68 12.32 22.18
N ILE A 196 14.94 11.62 23.05
CA ILE A 196 15.39 10.38 23.71
C ILE A 196 15.47 9.18 22.75
N MET A 197 14.78 9.20 21.60
CA MET A 197 14.76 8.06 20.66
C MET A 197 15.17 8.40 19.23
N ASN A 198 15.40 9.67 18.88
CA ASN A 198 15.75 10.11 17.52
C ASN A 198 14.76 9.60 16.44
N ASP A 199 13.51 9.30 16.84
CA ASP A 199 12.55 8.48 16.07
C ASP A 199 11.33 9.30 15.55
N GLY A 200 11.46 10.63 15.55
CA GLY A 200 10.54 11.58 14.90
C GLY A 200 9.89 12.61 15.83
N TYR A 201 8.96 13.37 15.24
CA TYR A 201 8.16 14.40 15.89
C TYR A 201 6.77 13.87 16.25
N TYR A 202 6.10 14.55 17.17
CA TYR A 202 4.69 14.33 17.48
C TYR A 202 4.00 15.66 17.80
N ASN A 203 2.71 15.75 17.53
CA ASN A 203 1.92 16.95 17.77
C ASN A 203 0.70 16.61 18.64
N VAL A 204 0.69 17.11 19.87
CA VAL A 204 -0.36 16.81 20.85
C VAL A 204 -1.72 17.35 20.41
N ALA A 205 -1.76 18.50 19.74
CA ALA A 205 -3.02 19.10 19.30
C ALA A 205 -3.68 18.24 18.21
N GLU A 206 -2.90 17.76 17.25
CA GLU A 206 -3.38 16.86 16.20
C GLU A 206 -3.85 15.52 16.76
N VAL A 207 -3.12 14.96 17.73
CA VAL A 207 -3.52 13.70 18.37
C VAL A 207 -4.89 13.85 19.03
N LYS A 208 -5.11 14.95 19.75
CA LYS A 208 -6.41 15.25 20.38
C LYS A 208 -7.51 15.41 19.32
N GLU A 209 -7.23 16.20 18.27
CA GLU A 209 -8.16 16.42 17.17
C GLU A 209 -8.58 15.08 16.52
N ILE A 210 -7.61 14.24 16.16
CA ILE A 210 -7.88 12.92 15.55
C ILE A 210 -8.71 12.05 16.49
N VAL A 211 -8.37 11.98 17.77
CA VAL A 211 -9.12 11.18 18.76
C VAL A 211 -10.57 11.68 18.86
N GLU A 212 -10.79 12.98 18.93
CA GLU A 212 -12.13 13.56 18.95
C GLU A 212 -12.92 13.22 17.68
N ARG A 213 -12.30 13.26 16.50
CA ARG A 213 -12.97 12.87 15.24
C ARG A 213 -13.28 11.37 15.18
N VAL A 214 -12.43 10.50 15.74
CA VAL A 214 -12.76 9.06 15.89
C VAL A 214 -13.94 8.86 16.85
N GLU A 215 -13.99 9.60 17.95
CA GLU A 215 -15.11 9.59 18.90
C GLU A 215 -16.41 10.06 18.25
N GLU A 216 -16.33 11.15 17.48
CA GLU A 216 -17.45 11.69 16.71
C GLU A 216 -17.96 10.68 15.68
N LEU A 217 -17.07 10.07 14.90
CA LEU A 217 -17.42 9.07 13.88
C LEU A 217 -18.12 7.86 14.49
N LYS A 218 -17.73 7.44 15.70
CA LYS A 218 -18.44 6.39 16.43
C LYS A 218 -19.86 6.82 16.81
N ARG A 219 -20.05 8.06 17.24
CA ARG A 219 -21.37 8.61 17.61
C ARG A 219 -22.29 8.75 16.41
N THR A 220 -21.75 9.10 15.24
CA THR A 220 -22.51 9.34 14.01
C THR A 220 -22.47 8.18 13.02
N TRP A 221 -21.93 7.02 13.41
CA TRP A 221 -21.70 5.89 12.52
C TRP A 221 -22.96 5.50 11.73
N PRO A 222 -22.95 5.55 10.39
CA PRO A 222 -24.15 5.35 9.58
C PRO A 222 -24.47 3.85 9.42
N GLU A 223 -25.02 3.23 10.47
CA GLU A 223 -25.25 1.78 10.52
C GLU A 223 -26.11 1.23 9.37
N ARG A 224 -27.04 2.05 8.85
CA ARG A 224 -27.91 1.69 7.71
C ARG A 224 -27.12 1.40 6.43
N HIS A 225 -25.97 2.07 6.29
CA HIS A 225 -25.20 2.09 5.05
C HIS A 225 -23.86 1.35 5.20
N TRP A 226 -23.20 1.48 6.36
CA TRP A 226 -21.88 0.89 6.61
C TRP A 226 -21.95 -0.39 7.46
N GLY A 227 -23.15 -0.78 7.90
CA GLY A 227 -23.36 -1.89 8.83
C GLY A 227 -22.97 -1.53 10.25
N ARG A 228 -22.90 -2.53 11.13
CA ARG A 228 -22.57 -2.32 12.55
C ARG A 228 -21.21 -1.64 12.70
N TYR A 229 -21.10 -0.79 13.72
CA TYR A 229 -19.83 -0.13 14.06
C TYR A 229 -18.69 -1.13 14.23
N ASP A 230 -17.61 -0.91 13.48
CA ASP A 230 -16.40 -1.73 13.51
C ASP A 230 -15.15 -0.85 13.47
N GLN A 231 -14.48 -0.77 14.63
CA GLN A 231 -13.23 -0.03 14.81
C GLN A 231 -12.15 -0.43 13.79
N SER A 232 -12.13 -1.71 13.38
CA SER A 232 -11.11 -2.22 12.45
C SER A 232 -11.23 -1.64 11.04
N LYS A 233 -12.34 -0.94 10.76
CA LYS A 233 -12.56 -0.24 9.49
C LYS A 233 -12.09 1.21 9.50
N ILE A 234 -11.64 1.72 10.65
CA ILE A 234 -11.10 3.07 10.78
C ILE A 234 -9.58 3.01 10.68
N CYS A 235 -8.99 3.86 9.86
CA CYS A 235 -7.56 4.06 9.74
C CYS A 235 -7.16 5.45 10.22
N VAL A 236 -6.01 5.55 10.87
CA VAL A 236 -5.29 6.79 11.10
C VAL A 236 -3.91 6.63 10.49
N ILE A 237 -3.50 7.59 9.67
CA ILE A 237 -2.25 7.61 8.95
C ILE A 237 -1.42 8.77 9.46
N ALA A 238 -0.26 8.45 10.02
CA ALA A 238 0.69 9.44 10.53
C ALA A 238 2.11 9.16 9.99
N PRO A 239 2.91 10.20 9.71
CA PRO A 239 4.23 10.05 9.10
C PRO A 239 5.28 9.49 10.06
N TYR A 240 5.24 9.92 11.34
CA TYR A 240 6.31 9.66 12.31
C TYR A 240 6.00 8.50 13.27
N ARG A 241 7.05 7.81 13.72
CA ARG A 241 6.91 6.69 14.67
C ARG A 241 6.38 7.18 16.02
N ALA A 242 6.95 8.28 16.52
CA ALA A 242 6.57 8.87 17.79
C ALA A 242 5.06 9.20 17.81
N GLN A 243 4.59 9.91 16.78
CA GLN A 243 3.17 10.21 16.59
C GLN A 243 2.29 8.95 16.55
N ILE A 244 2.66 7.90 15.80
CA ILE A 244 1.91 6.64 15.75
C ILE A 244 1.80 5.99 17.13
N LEU A 245 2.90 5.93 17.88
CA LEU A 245 2.90 5.34 19.22
C LEU A 245 2.00 6.15 20.15
N TYR A 246 2.04 7.48 20.04
CA TYR A 246 1.23 8.35 20.87
C TYR A 246 -0.27 8.22 20.55
N LEU A 247 -0.65 8.29 19.27
CA LEU A 247 -2.00 8.03 18.78
C LEU A 247 -2.55 6.69 19.26
N ARG A 248 -1.75 5.62 19.17
CA ARG A 248 -2.16 4.28 19.64
C ARG A 248 -2.40 4.25 21.15
N SER A 249 -1.59 4.97 21.93
CA SER A 249 -1.79 5.08 23.38
C SER A 249 -3.10 5.78 23.71
N GLU A 250 -3.30 6.98 23.16
CA GLU A 250 -4.49 7.81 23.41
C GLU A 250 -5.78 7.12 22.93
N LEU A 251 -5.78 6.58 21.71
CA LEU A 251 -6.92 5.81 21.19
C LEU A 251 -7.23 4.60 22.08
N LYS A 252 -6.21 3.89 22.56
CA LYS A 252 -6.40 2.74 23.45
C LYS A 252 -7.02 3.16 24.78
N GLU A 253 -6.56 4.25 25.37
CA GLU A 253 -7.13 4.80 26.63
C GLU A 253 -8.60 5.19 26.47
N ARG A 254 -8.99 5.70 25.29
CA ARG A 254 -10.38 6.01 24.94
C ARG A 254 -11.21 4.80 24.46
N GLY A 255 -10.65 3.59 24.47
CA GLY A 255 -11.36 2.36 24.10
C GLY A 255 -11.41 2.04 22.60
N PHE A 256 -10.56 2.67 21.79
CA PHE A 256 -10.42 2.50 20.34
C PHE A 256 -9.20 1.63 19.96
N SER A 257 -8.93 0.59 20.75
CA SER A 257 -7.73 -0.25 20.59
C SER A 257 -7.65 -1.06 19.29
N LYS A 258 -8.76 -1.16 18.54
CA LYS A 258 -8.81 -1.86 17.25
C LYS A 258 -8.74 -0.94 16.03
N VAL A 259 -8.63 0.38 16.23
CA VAL A 259 -8.39 1.34 15.14
C VAL A 259 -6.99 1.12 14.56
N ASN A 260 -6.88 1.07 13.24
CA ASN A 260 -5.60 0.84 12.58
C ASN A 260 -4.82 2.16 12.49
N VAL A 261 -3.71 2.27 13.23
CA VAL A 261 -2.81 3.43 13.14
C VAL A 261 -1.54 3.00 12.42
N GLU A 262 -1.27 3.55 11.25
CA GLU A 262 -0.20 3.11 10.35
C GLU A 262 0.57 4.27 9.70
N ARG A 263 1.75 3.97 9.14
CA ARG A 263 2.44 4.90 8.23
C ARG A 263 1.82 4.83 6.84
N VAL A 264 1.97 5.88 6.04
CA VAL A 264 1.51 5.95 4.64
C VAL A 264 1.92 4.69 3.86
N ASN A 265 3.20 4.29 3.96
CA ASN A 265 3.76 3.14 3.25
C ASN A 265 3.12 1.79 3.62
N ASN A 266 2.42 1.71 4.77
CA ASN A 266 1.81 0.47 5.26
C ASN A 266 0.31 0.35 4.92
N VAL A 267 -0.27 1.35 4.26
CA VAL A 267 -1.72 1.42 3.98
C VAL A 267 -2.04 1.11 2.51
N GLN A 268 -1.04 1.12 1.63
CA GLN A 268 -1.25 0.79 0.22
C GLN A 268 -1.83 -0.62 0.04
N GLY A 269 -2.87 -0.74 -0.76
CA GLY A 269 -3.62 -1.98 -1.00
C GLY A 269 -4.58 -2.43 0.12
N LYS A 270 -4.80 -1.62 1.17
CA LYS A 270 -5.77 -1.94 2.25
C LYS A 270 -7.10 -1.20 2.07
N TYR A 271 -8.19 -1.84 2.51
CA TYR A 271 -9.56 -1.32 2.44
C TYR A 271 -10.03 -0.79 3.80
N MET A 272 -10.35 0.50 3.89
CA MET A 272 -10.77 1.19 5.12
C MET A 272 -11.96 2.11 4.83
N TYR A 273 -12.88 2.34 5.77
CA TYR A 273 -14.06 3.23 5.57
C TYR A 273 -13.75 4.70 5.84
N ALA A 274 -12.78 4.98 6.71
CA ALA A 274 -12.31 6.33 7.01
C ALA A 274 -10.79 6.33 7.22
N SER A 275 -10.08 7.33 6.69
CA SER A 275 -8.70 7.64 7.04
C SER A 275 -8.58 9.06 7.52
N TYR A 276 -7.92 9.22 8.66
CA TYR A 276 -7.36 10.50 9.08
C TYR A 276 -5.91 10.54 8.62
N ARG A 277 -5.52 11.56 7.87
CA ARG A 277 -4.15 11.77 7.43
C ARG A 277 -3.64 13.09 7.99
N GLU A 278 -2.46 13.03 8.59
CA GLU A 278 -1.70 14.21 9.00
C GLU A 278 -0.91 14.75 7.79
N ASN A 279 -1.03 16.06 7.54
CA ASN A 279 -0.16 16.78 6.61
C ASN A 279 0.83 17.62 7.43
N VAL A 280 2.12 17.36 7.24
CA VAL A 280 3.18 18.15 7.86
C VAL A 280 3.75 19.11 6.81
N TRP A 281 4.06 20.33 7.27
CA TRP A 281 4.84 21.42 6.67
C TRP A 281 4.05 22.59 6.05
N ASP A 282 3.83 23.63 6.85
CA ASP A 282 4.12 25.02 6.45
C ASP A 282 5.13 25.62 7.43
N TYR A 283 6.07 26.44 6.92
CA TYR A 283 7.12 27.16 7.67
C TYR A 283 6.56 28.18 8.70
N SER A 284 5.25 28.14 8.96
CA SER A 284 4.46 29.07 9.76
C SER A 284 3.92 28.45 11.06
N GLY A 285 4.13 27.15 11.32
CA GLY A 285 3.63 26.48 12.54
C GLY A 285 2.15 26.11 12.49
N VAL A 286 1.61 25.83 11.29
CA VAL A 286 0.25 25.32 11.08
C VAL A 286 0.34 23.91 10.52
N SER A 287 -0.41 22.99 11.11
CA SER A 287 -0.51 21.60 10.66
C SER A 287 -1.98 21.21 10.48
N ASP A 288 -2.26 20.40 9.45
CA ASP A 288 -3.61 20.12 8.99
C ASP A 288 -3.93 18.61 9.11
N VAL A 289 -5.07 18.30 9.71
CA VAL A 289 -5.61 16.94 9.81
C VAL A 289 -6.67 16.77 8.73
N SER A 290 -6.41 15.93 7.74
CA SER A 290 -7.38 15.62 6.68
C SER A 290 -8.18 14.37 7.06
N LEU A 291 -9.50 14.47 7.13
CA LEU A 291 -10.39 13.32 7.07
C LEU A 291 -10.74 13.01 5.61
N LEU A 292 -10.38 11.81 5.21
CA LEU A 292 -10.94 11.14 4.05
C LEU A 292 -12.04 10.21 4.58
N SER A 293 -13.29 10.63 4.47
CA SER A 293 -14.44 9.76 4.69
C SER A 293 -14.84 9.13 3.36
N GLY A 294 -14.84 7.80 3.29
CA GLY A 294 -14.74 7.08 2.03
C GLY A 294 -13.32 6.53 1.82
N TYR A 295 -13.25 5.45 1.05
CA TYR A 295 -12.15 4.51 1.04
C TYR A 295 -10.80 5.14 0.67
N PRO A 296 -9.89 5.29 1.62
CA PRO A 296 -8.57 5.84 1.42
C PRO A 296 -7.59 4.67 1.26
N SER A 297 -7.52 4.15 0.05
CA SER A 297 -6.27 3.57 -0.43
C SER A 297 -5.70 4.57 -1.44
N LEU A 298 -4.43 4.93 -1.30
CA LEU A 298 -3.66 5.38 -2.47
C LEU A 298 -3.93 4.33 -3.56
N ILE A 299 -4.39 4.83 -4.70
CA ILE A 299 -5.30 4.17 -5.64
C ILE A 299 -4.92 2.72 -6.00
#